data_AF-A0A124GYI1-F1
#
_entry.id   AF-A0A124GYI1-F1
#
_cell.length_a   1.000
_cell.length_b   1.000
_cell.length_c   1.000
_cell.angle_alpha   90.00
_cell.angle_beta   90.00
_cell.angle_gamma   90.00
#
_symmetry.space_group_name_H-M   'P 1'
#
loop_
_entity.id
_entity.type
_entity.pdbx_description
1 polymer ?
#
loop_
_entity_poly.entity_id
_entity_poly.type
_entity_poly.pdbx_seq_one_letter_code
_entity_poly.pdbx_strand_id
1 'polypeptide(L)'
;MSQPPNQPPQGGFGAPQDPRQGGFGAPQPPQPGTPQPPPPPQGNPQAPPPPQGPPQTPPPPQTPPSGAPQPGYGYPQQQPGQPGPYGQPGPYAAGPYAQPQQQPGPYGHPQQPGPYGQQPAQGYGYPSQPQFPGAPGIPPGGSRNPFKGKPALVIGAAVAALAVIGGTVFAVTRGGDDDPKKPVAQGSDDPKGSEAPSTPAGGGAGGADPENLNGGRQPGEAKVLWYKQAPDAPKSGADAPGMWITDRTAVKAAYKQVFAYNVTDGEATWEPIGFPEKICAVTPQKSSDDKVVVAYMNGSSSRAKCNQLQQIDLNTGDKGWKSTVANGELFDSTLDVELSITGRTLMVGRSQSGTAYDVNTGEKLWDKKRFGDKCFPDAFAGGAKLIAVASCDATGTNEHDEIQELDPATGKVKWTQKMDKGWKISRVFSLDPLVVYSTNEDKKAWNISTFTAGGKFRSQVGVDLDIGVECGWAILQRDLGGCSGVAADADTLYVPTKELTSANEIVAINLANGKEKWRVKSPADKPMLPIKVEDGKLIAYVKASYDTGGQVVSIPVTGSGHQPAKLLQNPAGAADIENGFFSRAFDWVDGRFFLSSTRLSGNDEAKEKLMLAFGK
;
A
#
# COMPACT_ATOMS: atom_id res chain seq x y z
N MET A 1 -36.45 -0.74 -71.63
CA MET A 1 -35.40 -0.38 -72.61
C MET A 1 -34.04 -0.50 -71.91
N SER A 2 -32.93 -0.51 -72.66
CA SER A 2 -31.70 -1.20 -72.24
C SER A 2 -30.39 -0.36 -72.35
N GLN A 3 -29.29 -0.95 -71.85
CA GLN A 3 -27.84 -0.60 -71.94
C GLN A 3 -27.26 -0.70 -73.40
N PRO A 4 -25.93 -0.69 -73.73
CA PRO A 4 -24.63 -0.76 -72.98
C PRO A 4 -23.70 0.47 -73.34
N PRO A 5 -22.34 0.46 -73.56
CA PRO A 5 -21.15 -0.41 -73.28
C PRO A 5 -19.99 0.39 -72.56
N ASN A 6 -18.64 0.20 -72.63
CA ASN A 6 -17.66 -0.71 -73.28
C ASN A 6 -16.25 -0.71 -72.56
N GLN A 7 -15.24 -1.47 -73.06
CA GLN A 7 -13.77 -1.38 -72.77
C GLN A 7 -12.90 -1.68 -74.03
N PRO A 8 -11.55 -1.45 -74.03
CA PRO A 8 -10.56 -2.50 -74.45
C PRO A 8 -9.12 -2.43 -73.79
N PRO A 9 -8.16 -3.38 -74.07
CA PRO A 9 -7.02 -3.69 -73.15
C PRO A 9 -5.58 -4.06 -73.73
N GLN A 10 -4.63 -4.46 -72.84
CA GLN A 10 -3.40 -5.31 -72.96
C GLN A 10 -2.01 -4.82 -73.55
N GLY A 11 -0.88 -5.31 -72.97
CA GLY A 11 0.53 -5.27 -73.46
C GLY A 11 1.61 -4.86 -72.40
N GLY A 12 2.94 -5.19 -72.45
CA GLY A 12 3.69 -6.24 -73.20
C GLY A 12 5.26 -6.09 -73.24
N PHE A 13 6.03 -6.95 -72.51
CA PHE A 13 7.51 -7.25 -72.60
C PHE A 13 8.58 -6.13 -72.35
N GLY A 14 9.87 -6.51 -72.15
CA GLY A 14 11.09 -5.66 -71.94
C GLY A 14 12.33 -6.28 -72.63
N ALA A 15 13.60 -5.80 -72.58
CA ALA A 15 14.36 -4.74 -71.87
C ALA A 15 15.58 -4.32 -72.79
N PRO A 16 16.74 -3.71 -72.39
CA PRO A 16 17.22 -3.13 -71.12
C PRO A 16 18.01 -1.76 -71.20
N GLN A 17 18.54 -1.30 -70.05
CA GLN A 17 19.67 -0.36 -69.83
C GLN A 17 19.52 1.18 -70.05
N ASP A 18 20.31 1.91 -69.22
CA ASP A 18 20.54 3.37 -69.05
C ASP A 18 21.34 3.99 -70.26
N PRO A 19 21.56 5.34 -70.43
CA PRO A 19 21.45 6.41 -69.42
C PRO A 19 20.94 7.84 -69.80
N ARG A 20 20.61 8.62 -68.76
CA ARG A 20 20.70 10.12 -68.60
C ARG A 20 19.65 11.07 -69.25
N GLN A 21 19.54 12.23 -68.56
CA GLN A 21 18.91 13.53 -68.90
C GLN A 21 17.37 13.64 -68.77
N GLY A 22 16.89 14.75 -68.17
CA GLY A 22 15.64 15.37 -68.69
C GLY A 22 14.55 15.96 -67.80
N GLY A 23 14.77 16.35 -66.53
CA GLY A 23 13.98 17.45 -65.92
C GLY A 23 12.64 17.15 -65.19
N PHE A 24 12.26 18.16 -64.38
CA PHE A 24 10.97 18.39 -63.70
C PHE A 24 10.45 17.36 -62.67
N GLY A 25 10.62 17.70 -61.39
CA GLY A 25 9.90 17.09 -60.27
C GLY A 25 9.87 18.01 -59.05
N ALA A 26 8.72 18.08 -58.36
CA ALA A 26 8.51 18.82 -57.11
C ALA A 26 7.20 18.36 -56.43
N PRO A 27 6.98 18.59 -55.12
CA PRO A 27 7.94 18.95 -54.06
C PRO A 27 8.04 17.87 -52.95
N GLN A 28 9.04 17.95 -52.08
CA GLN A 28 9.17 17.09 -50.89
C GLN A 28 9.46 17.93 -49.62
N PRO A 29 8.78 17.69 -48.49
CA PRO A 29 8.97 18.47 -47.26
C PRO A 29 10.24 18.09 -46.46
N PRO A 30 10.75 18.96 -45.56
CA PRO A 30 12.15 18.93 -45.11
C PRO A 30 12.38 18.20 -43.77
N GLN A 31 13.64 17.80 -43.54
CA GLN A 31 14.12 17.36 -42.22
C GLN A 31 14.44 18.56 -41.30
N PRO A 32 14.21 18.48 -39.97
CA PRO A 32 14.72 19.46 -39.02
C PRO A 32 16.25 19.40 -38.87
N GLY A 33 16.92 20.54 -39.01
CA GLY A 33 18.36 20.70 -38.78
C GLY A 33 18.70 21.25 -37.39
N THR A 34 19.96 21.13 -36.97
CA THR A 34 20.48 21.67 -35.71
C THR A 34 20.69 23.19 -35.77
N PRO A 35 20.30 23.97 -34.75
CA PRO A 35 20.50 25.43 -34.75
C PRO A 35 21.97 25.86 -34.66
N GLN A 36 22.38 26.79 -35.54
CA GLN A 36 23.56 27.65 -35.35
C GLN A 36 23.16 29.01 -34.75
N PRO A 37 24.06 29.70 -34.02
CA PRO A 37 23.78 31.03 -33.47
C PRO A 37 23.80 32.15 -34.53
N PRO A 38 23.07 33.26 -34.30
CA PRO A 38 22.95 34.37 -35.25
C PRO A 38 24.18 35.30 -35.31
N PRO A 39 24.35 36.07 -36.40
CA PRO A 39 25.44 37.05 -36.56
C PRO A 39 25.20 38.36 -35.76
N PRO A 40 26.25 39.16 -35.47
CA PRO A 40 26.15 40.37 -34.67
C PRO A 40 25.64 41.59 -35.48
N PRO A 41 24.78 42.45 -34.89
CA PRO A 41 24.42 43.74 -35.48
C PRO A 41 25.50 44.82 -35.20
N GLN A 42 25.84 45.61 -36.21
CA GLN A 42 26.63 46.84 -36.04
C GLN A 42 25.71 48.05 -35.80
N GLY A 43 26.00 48.87 -34.78
CA GLY A 43 25.32 50.15 -34.56
C GLY A 43 25.56 50.72 -33.17
N ASN A 44 26.42 51.75 -33.06
CA ASN A 44 26.64 52.48 -31.81
C ASN A 44 25.62 53.61 -31.62
N PRO A 45 24.96 53.66 -30.45
CA PRO A 45 24.74 54.93 -29.75
C PRO A 45 25.67 55.09 -28.53
N GLN A 46 25.70 56.29 -27.96
CA GLN A 46 26.64 56.68 -26.88
C GLN A 46 26.24 56.12 -25.50
N ALA A 47 27.22 55.90 -24.62
CA ALA A 47 27.04 55.29 -23.31
C ALA A 47 26.62 56.29 -22.20
N PRO A 48 25.64 55.95 -21.33
CA PRO A 48 25.42 56.62 -20.05
C PRO A 48 26.40 56.11 -18.95
N PRO A 49 26.63 56.88 -17.87
CA PRO A 49 27.47 56.48 -16.74
C PRO A 49 26.81 55.41 -15.84
N PRO A 50 27.60 54.63 -15.08
CA PRO A 50 27.09 53.51 -14.27
C PRO A 50 26.35 53.94 -12.98
N PRO A 51 25.40 53.13 -12.47
CA PRO A 51 24.67 53.42 -11.23
C PRO A 51 25.53 53.35 -9.96
N GLN A 52 25.10 54.08 -8.92
CA GLN A 52 25.73 54.09 -7.60
C GLN A 52 25.23 52.92 -6.72
N GLY A 53 26.08 52.45 -5.80
CA GLY A 53 25.76 51.38 -4.86
C GLY A 53 24.93 51.83 -3.64
N PRO A 54 24.41 50.87 -2.83
CA PRO A 54 23.56 51.17 -1.68
C PRO A 54 24.33 51.81 -0.49
N PRO A 55 23.66 52.60 0.37
CA PRO A 55 24.31 53.30 1.48
C PRO A 55 24.84 52.37 2.59
N GLN A 56 25.94 52.77 3.23
CA GLN A 56 26.50 52.11 4.42
C GLN A 56 25.95 52.70 5.72
N THR A 57 25.91 51.89 6.78
CA THR A 57 25.55 52.31 8.15
C THR A 57 26.79 52.65 9.00
N PRO A 58 26.68 53.51 10.04
CA PRO A 58 27.85 53.96 10.82
C PRO A 58 28.35 52.91 11.84
N PRO A 59 29.66 52.92 12.17
CA PRO A 59 30.25 52.01 13.15
C PRO A 59 30.14 52.52 14.61
N PRO A 60 30.08 51.63 15.62
CA PRO A 60 30.19 52.00 17.04
C PRO A 60 31.65 52.16 17.52
N PRO A 61 31.92 52.86 18.64
CA PRO A 61 33.29 53.15 19.13
C PRO A 61 34.00 51.96 19.81
N GLN A 62 35.32 52.08 19.96
CA GLN A 62 36.22 51.07 20.58
C GLN A 62 36.66 51.47 22.00
N THR A 63 36.89 50.47 22.87
CA THR A 63 37.67 50.58 24.12
C THR A 63 38.50 49.30 24.38
N PRO A 64 39.61 49.35 25.16
CA PRO A 64 40.72 48.37 25.04
C PRO A 64 40.65 47.09 25.92
N PRO A 65 41.55 46.09 25.71
CA PRO A 65 41.36 44.72 26.20
C PRO A 65 42.33 44.20 27.30
N SER A 66 41.83 43.25 28.11
CA SER A 66 42.55 42.21 28.87
C SER A 66 41.50 41.26 29.50
N GLY A 67 41.72 39.99 29.83
CA GLY A 67 42.81 39.03 29.59
C GLY A 67 42.43 37.66 30.22
N ALA A 68 42.86 36.52 29.67
CA ALA A 68 42.62 35.18 30.24
C ALA A 68 43.75 34.80 31.24
N PRO A 69 43.56 33.95 32.28
CA PRO A 69 43.32 32.49 32.07
C PRO A 69 42.59 31.64 33.17
N GLN A 70 41.99 30.53 32.73
CA GLN A 70 41.90 29.19 33.41
C GLN A 70 41.09 29.03 34.74
N PRO A 71 40.76 27.78 35.19
CA PRO A 71 39.59 27.49 36.04
C PRO A 71 39.87 27.00 37.48
N GLY A 72 38.81 26.84 38.30
CA GLY A 72 38.82 26.19 39.62
C GLY A 72 37.45 25.65 40.07
N TYR A 73 37.45 24.64 40.95
CA TYR A 73 36.26 24.00 41.55
C TYR A 73 35.94 24.58 42.95
N GLY A 74 34.68 24.55 43.40
CA GLY A 74 34.33 24.90 44.79
C GLY A 74 32.85 24.77 45.21
N TYR A 75 32.63 24.15 46.37
CA TYR A 75 31.42 24.04 47.22
C TYR A 75 31.94 23.97 48.70
N PRO A 76 31.17 24.12 49.81
CA PRO A 76 29.73 24.43 49.97
C PRO A 76 29.34 25.42 51.15
N GLN A 77 28.03 25.63 51.34
CA GLN A 77 27.27 25.72 52.64
C GLN A 77 27.23 26.99 53.56
N GLN A 78 25.99 27.29 54.06
CA GLN A 78 25.56 27.73 55.44
C GLN A 78 24.57 28.95 55.58
N GLN A 79 23.94 29.07 56.78
CA GLN A 79 22.70 29.80 57.19
C GLN A 79 22.99 30.89 58.28
N PRO A 80 22.07 31.54 59.09
CA PRO A 80 20.62 31.37 59.45
C PRO A 80 19.76 32.67 59.20
N GLY A 81 18.55 32.96 59.75
CA GLY A 81 17.46 32.18 60.40
C GLY A 81 16.74 32.84 61.63
N GLN A 82 15.38 32.81 61.67
CA GLN A 82 14.44 33.09 62.83
C GLN A 82 14.26 34.57 63.32
N PRO A 83 13.19 34.99 64.09
CA PRO A 83 12.24 34.25 64.96
C PRO A 83 10.68 34.47 64.81
N GLY A 84 9.85 33.82 65.67
CA GLY A 84 8.34 33.76 65.70
C GLY A 84 7.61 34.80 66.62
N PRO A 85 6.47 34.53 67.36
CA PRO A 85 5.89 33.22 67.83
C PRO A 85 4.31 33.04 67.95
N TYR A 86 3.85 31.87 68.50
CA TYR A 86 2.47 31.40 68.93
C TYR A 86 1.48 30.81 67.88
N GLY A 87 0.34 30.09 68.16
CA GLY A 87 -0.45 29.79 69.40
C GLY A 87 -1.45 28.57 69.32
N GLN A 88 -2.52 28.50 70.17
CA GLN A 88 -3.50 27.38 70.42
C GLN A 88 -4.88 27.94 70.96
N PRO A 89 -6.03 27.20 71.22
CA PRO A 89 -6.26 25.74 71.37
C PRO A 89 -7.51 25.08 70.70
N GLY A 90 -7.71 23.76 70.90
CA GLY A 90 -8.86 22.90 70.48
C GLY A 90 -9.91 22.62 71.58
N PRO A 91 -10.44 21.39 71.81
CA PRO A 91 -10.21 20.04 71.21
C PRO A 91 -11.33 19.66 70.17
N TYR A 92 -11.89 18.46 69.90
CA TYR A 92 -11.93 17.04 70.40
C TYR A 92 -12.51 16.13 69.26
N ALA A 93 -12.55 14.78 69.16
CA ALA A 93 -12.05 13.54 69.83
C ALA A 93 -11.94 12.43 68.70
N ALA A 94 -11.98 11.08 68.80
CA ALA A 94 -12.19 10.04 69.85
C ALA A 94 -11.48 8.69 69.46
N GLY A 95 -12.13 7.51 69.57
CA GLY A 95 -11.58 6.15 69.24
C GLY A 95 -12.60 5.01 69.51
N PRO A 96 -12.23 3.72 69.71
CA PRO A 96 -10.90 3.04 69.71
C PRO A 96 -10.84 1.83 68.70
N TYR A 97 -9.81 0.96 68.53
CA TYR A 97 -8.88 0.24 69.46
C TYR A 97 -7.48 -0.15 68.87
N ALA A 98 -6.59 -0.62 69.76
CA ALA A 98 -5.14 -0.95 69.69
C ALA A 98 -4.63 -1.94 68.59
N GLN A 99 -3.35 -2.04 68.16
CA GLN A 99 -1.97 -1.93 68.78
C GLN A 99 -1.55 -3.18 69.61
N PRO A 100 -0.26 -3.65 69.65
CA PRO A 100 1.00 -2.86 69.75
C PRO A 100 2.21 -3.25 68.84
N GLN A 101 3.35 -2.55 69.02
CA GLN A 101 4.62 -2.58 68.25
C GLN A 101 5.70 -3.56 68.76
N GLN A 102 6.71 -3.91 67.92
CA GLN A 102 8.16 -3.62 68.14
C GLN A 102 9.14 -4.11 67.02
N GLN A 103 10.39 -3.64 67.07
CA GLN A 103 11.62 -4.07 66.35
C GLN A 103 12.70 -4.48 67.40
N PRO A 104 13.98 -4.87 67.10
CA PRO A 104 14.66 -5.28 65.84
C PRO A 104 15.43 -6.64 65.95
N GLY A 105 16.10 -7.13 64.89
CA GLY A 105 17.29 -8.02 65.02
C GLY A 105 17.48 -9.16 63.98
N PRO A 106 18.69 -9.78 63.85
CA PRO A 106 19.05 -10.67 62.72
C PRO A 106 19.64 -12.07 63.05
N TYR A 107 19.89 -12.87 61.99
CA TYR A 107 20.58 -14.19 61.89
C TYR A 107 19.81 -15.49 62.29
N GLY A 108 20.00 -16.58 61.51
CA GLY A 108 19.79 -17.97 61.96
C GLY A 108 19.18 -18.99 60.97
N HIS A 109 19.96 -20.00 60.55
CA HIS A 109 19.52 -21.34 60.05
C HIS A 109 19.44 -22.34 61.26
N PRO A 110 18.81 -23.57 61.22
CA PRO A 110 18.99 -24.62 60.18
C PRO A 110 17.89 -25.73 59.98
N GLN A 111 18.18 -26.70 59.09
CA GLN A 111 17.75 -28.14 59.03
C GLN A 111 16.24 -28.52 58.86
N GLN A 112 15.81 -29.33 57.86
CA GLN A 112 15.97 -30.79 57.60
C GLN A 112 15.09 -31.69 58.49
N PRO A 113 14.47 -32.81 57.99
CA PRO A 113 15.15 -33.87 57.24
C PRO A 113 14.48 -34.45 55.97
N GLY A 114 15.26 -35.21 55.18
CA GLY A 114 14.82 -36.20 54.17
C GLY A 114 14.50 -37.58 54.78
N PRO A 115 14.97 -38.74 54.24
CA PRO A 115 16.02 -38.99 53.21
C PRO A 115 15.39 -39.15 51.79
N TYR A 116 16.00 -39.70 50.71
CA TYR A 116 17.23 -40.46 50.41
C TYR A 116 18.01 -39.77 49.24
N GLY A 117 19.14 -40.23 48.66
CA GLY A 117 19.89 -41.49 48.67
C GLY A 117 19.59 -42.37 47.42
N GLN A 118 20.53 -43.05 46.76
CA GLN A 118 21.95 -43.32 47.07
C GLN A 118 22.93 -43.06 45.89
N GLN A 119 24.22 -42.96 46.23
CA GLN A 119 25.43 -42.64 45.42
C GLN A 119 26.02 -43.87 44.65
N PRO A 120 27.22 -43.84 44.00
CA PRO A 120 28.28 -42.79 43.79
C PRO A 120 28.74 -42.63 42.29
N ALA A 121 29.79 -41.87 41.86
CA ALA A 121 30.47 -40.61 42.26
C ALA A 121 31.56 -40.24 41.18
N GLN A 122 32.30 -39.12 41.35
CA GLN A 122 33.43 -38.59 40.51
C GLN A 122 33.04 -38.01 39.11
N GLY A 123 33.71 -37.00 38.51
CA GLY A 123 34.70 -36.04 39.04
C GLY A 123 35.57 -35.31 37.96
N TYR A 124 35.51 -33.96 37.93
CA TYR A 124 36.43 -32.97 37.26
C TYR A 124 36.55 -32.88 35.71
N GLY A 125 36.75 -31.65 35.17
CA GLY A 125 37.43 -31.42 33.87
C GLY A 125 36.93 -30.29 32.93
N TYR A 126 37.77 -29.26 32.72
CA TYR A 126 37.85 -28.32 31.58
C TYR A 126 39.38 -28.12 31.29
N PRO A 127 39.90 -27.60 30.15
CA PRO A 127 39.32 -26.57 29.27
C PRO A 127 39.67 -26.65 27.74
N SER A 128 39.43 -25.54 27.03
CA SER A 128 40.22 -24.97 25.89
C SER A 128 39.81 -25.24 24.42
N GLN A 129 40.48 -24.50 23.52
CA GLN A 129 40.06 -24.13 22.14
C GLN A 129 41.18 -24.43 21.11
N PRO A 130 40.87 -24.55 19.80
CA PRO A 130 41.85 -24.36 18.72
C PRO A 130 41.50 -23.21 17.73
N GLN A 131 42.55 -22.60 17.15
CA GLN A 131 42.49 -21.72 15.96
C GLN A 131 43.19 -22.41 14.76
N PHE A 132 42.90 -21.98 13.52
CA PHE A 132 43.71 -22.29 12.32
C PHE A 132 43.58 -21.18 11.23
N PRO A 133 44.45 -21.12 10.18
CA PRO A 133 44.86 -19.86 9.54
C PRO A 133 44.56 -19.76 8.01
N GLY A 134 45.14 -18.76 7.33
CA GLY A 134 44.79 -18.32 5.96
C GLY A 134 45.39 -19.05 4.75
N ALA A 135 45.01 -18.57 3.56
CA ALA A 135 45.14 -19.22 2.23
C ALA A 135 46.52 -19.08 1.53
N PRO A 136 46.80 -19.87 0.46
CA PRO A 136 46.70 -19.30 -0.91
C PRO A 136 46.33 -20.29 -2.06
N GLY A 137 46.07 -19.77 -3.27
CA GLY A 137 46.23 -20.52 -4.55
C GLY A 137 44.96 -20.84 -5.37
N ILE A 138 45.09 -20.88 -6.71
CA ILE A 138 44.02 -21.07 -7.71
C ILE A 138 44.57 -21.86 -8.92
N PRO A 139 43.90 -22.93 -9.42
CA PRO A 139 43.65 -23.03 -10.87
C PRO A 139 42.20 -23.49 -11.25
N PRO A 140 41.85 -24.61 -11.95
CA PRO A 140 40.87 -24.49 -13.06
C PRO A 140 39.68 -25.48 -13.14
N GLY A 141 38.59 -25.00 -13.76
CA GLY A 141 37.76 -25.69 -14.78
C GLY A 141 37.17 -27.10 -14.54
N GLY A 142 35.83 -27.22 -14.55
CA GLY A 142 35.15 -28.52 -14.49
C GLY A 142 33.66 -28.53 -14.83
N SER A 143 33.28 -28.29 -16.09
CA SER A 143 31.87 -28.35 -16.52
C SER A 143 31.34 -29.79 -16.68
N ARG A 144 30.21 -30.13 -16.06
CA ARG A 144 29.43 -31.35 -16.38
C ARG A 144 27.93 -31.06 -16.47
N ASN A 145 27.47 -30.81 -17.69
CA ASN A 145 26.05 -30.84 -18.04
C ASN A 145 25.71 -32.26 -18.53
N PRO A 146 24.82 -33.02 -17.86
CA PRO A 146 24.34 -34.30 -18.39
C PRO A 146 23.45 -34.10 -19.64
N PHE A 147 23.01 -35.20 -20.25
CA PHE A 147 22.11 -35.25 -21.41
C PHE A 147 22.64 -34.65 -22.73
N LYS A 148 23.40 -35.47 -23.50
CA LYS A 148 23.30 -35.47 -24.97
C LYS A 148 23.74 -36.80 -25.58
N GLY A 149 22.77 -37.68 -25.85
CA GLY A 149 22.85 -38.73 -26.88
C GLY A 149 22.27 -38.20 -28.20
N LYS A 150 22.69 -38.77 -29.34
CA LYS A 150 22.29 -38.34 -30.70
C LYS A 150 21.50 -39.47 -31.42
N PRO A 151 21.24 -39.42 -32.74
CA PRO A 151 20.05 -38.76 -33.29
C PRO A 151 19.22 -39.68 -34.22
N ALA A 152 18.03 -39.23 -34.61
CA ALA A 152 17.26 -39.81 -35.73
C ALA A 152 16.72 -38.69 -36.63
N LEU A 153 16.46 -38.99 -37.90
CA LEU A 153 16.26 -38.02 -38.98
C LEU A 153 15.03 -38.38 -39.81
N VAL A 154 14.05 -37.48 -39.89
CA VAL A 154 12.94 -37.53 -40.86
C VAL A 154 12.66 -36.11 -41.36
N ILE A 155 12.51 -35.97 -42.68
CA ILE A 155 11.99 -34.77 -43.36
C ILE A 155 10.56 -35.09 -43.78
N GLY A 156 9.58 -34.23 -43.45
CA GLY A 156 8.16 -34.48 -43.76
C GLY A 156 7.29 -33.24 -43.67
N ALA A 157 6.47 -33.04 -44.71
CA ALA A 157 5.67 -31.86 -45.04
C ALA A 157 4.69 -31.33 -43.95
N ALA A 158 4.18 -30.12 -44.20
CA ALA A 158 3.19 -29.42 -43.38
C ALA A 158 1.74 -29.59 -43.91
N VAL A 159 0.78 -28.96 -43.21
CA VAL A 159 -0.63 -28.72 -43.59
C VAL A 159 -1.57 -29.94 -43.54
N ALA A 160 -2.25 -30.15 -42.40
CA ALA A 160 -3.58 -30.79 -42.31
C ALA A 160 -4.29 -30.68 -40.91
N ALA A 161 -4.00 -29.67 -40.07
CA ALA A 161 -4.43 -29.68 -38.65
C ALA A 161 -5.06 -28.38 -38.11
N LEU A 162 -5.45 -27.42 -38.98
CA LEU A 162 -6.11 -26.16 -38.59
C LEU A 162 -7.42 -25.95 -39.37
N ALA A 163 -8.27 -26.98 -39.40
CA ALA A 163 -9.54 -26.98 -40.13
C ALA A 163 -10.74 -27.53 -39.30
N VAL A 164 -10.59 -27.66 -37.98
CA VAL A 164 -11.58 -28.33 -37.10
C VAL A 164 -12.19 -27.38 -36.04
N ILE A 165 -11.61 -26.19 -35.83
CA ILE A 165 -12.09 -25.19 -34.84
C ILE A 165 -12.39 -23.85 -35.54
N GLY A 166 -13.12 -23.91 -36.66
CA GLY A 166 -13.43 -22.74 -37.50
C GLY A 166 -14.70 -22.85 -38.33
N GLY A 167 -15.67 -23.69 -37.90
CA GLY A 167 -16.82 -24.07 -38.72
C GLY A 167 -18.18 -24.18 -38.02
N THR A 168 -18.32 -23.69 -36.78
CA THR A 168 -19.49 -23.96 -35.90
C THR A 168 -20.43 -22.77 -35.68
N VAL A 169 -20.43 -21.76 -36.56
CA VAL A 169 -21.29 -20.55 -36.43
C VAL A 169 -22.12 -20.23 -37.70
N PHE A 170 -22.03 -21.02 -38.79
CA PHE A 170 -22.73 -20.68 -40.05
C PHE A 170 -23.32 -21.87 -40.84
N ALA A 171 -23.77 -22.95 -40.18
CA ALA A 171 -24.26 -24.15 -40.88
C ALA A 171 -25.42 -24.92 -40.19
N VAL A 172 -26.41 -24.22 -39.62
CA VAL A 172 -27.64 -24.86 -39.09
C VAL A 172 -28.91 -24.12 -39.56
N THR A 173 -29.10 -24.02 -40.88
CA THR A 173 -30.35 -23.52 -41.50
C THR A 173 -30.64 -24.16 -42.86
N ARG A 174 -31.17 -25.41 -42.88
CA ARG A 174 -32.17 -25.95 -43.85
C ARG A 174 -32.34 -27.48 -43.77
N GLY A 175 -33.59 -27.94 -43.62
CA GLY A 175 -34.04 -29.36 -43.70
C GLY A 175 -33.59 -30.23 -42.51
N GLY A 176 -34.33 -31.22 -42.05
CA GLY A 176 -35.66 -31.76 -42.42
C GLY A 176 -35.74 -33.21 -41.87
N ASP A 177 -36.86 -33.77 -41.43
CA ASP A 177 -38.26 -33.30 -41.32
C ASP A 177 -38.91 -33.95 -40.07
N ASP A 178 -39.96 -33.34 -39.49
CA ASP A 178 -41.08 -34.01 -38.77
C ASP A 178 -42.10 -32.97 -38.23
N ASP A 179 -43.35 -33.40 -37.97
CA ASP A 179 -44.54 -32.51 -37.95
C ASP A 179 -44.66 -31.48 -36.79
N PRO A 180 -45.01 -30.21 -37.09
CA PRO A 180 -45.25 -29.18 -36.07
C PRO A 180 -46.70 -29.14 -35.55
N LYS A 181 -46.88 -29.27 -34.23
CA LYS A 181 -48.16 -28.95 -33.57
C LYS A 181 -48.34 -27.42 -33.48
N LYS A 182 -49.45 -26.91 -34.02
CA LYS A 182 -49.79 -25.48 -34.08
C LYS A 182 -50.02 -24.89 -32.68
N PRO A 183 -49.47 -23.70 -32.35
CA PRO A 183 -50.06 -22.85 -31.32
C PRO A 183 -51.37 -22.25 -31.84
N VAL A 184 -52.40 -22.18 -30.98
CA VAL A 184 -53.66 -21.49 -31.28
C VAL A 184 -53.76 -20.21 -30.44
N ALA A 185 -54.21 -19.13 -31.06
CA ALA A 185 -54.39 -17.83 -30.40
C ALA A 185 -55.88 -17.47 -30.32
N GLN A 186 -56.37 -17.38 -29.09
CA GLN A 186 -57.64 -16.76 -28.67
C GLN A 186 -57.37 -16.21 -27.26
N GLY A 187 -57.95 -15.11 -26.81
CA GLY A 187 -58.79 -14.10 -27.47
C GLY A 187 -59.09 -13.00 -26.44
N SER A 188 -59.18 -11.74 -26.86
CA SER A 188 -59.33 -10.61 -25.94
C SER A 188 -60.79 -10.36 -25.57
N ASP A 189 -61.11 -10.33 -24.28
CA ASP A 189 -62.34 -9.73 -23.73
C ASP A 189 -62.11 -9.29 -22.26
N ASP A 190 -62.73 -8.17 -21.87
CA ASP A 190 -62.62 -7.42 -20.60
C ASP A 190 -64.04 -7.04 -20.11
N PRO A 191 -64.28 -6.39 -18.95
CA PRO A 191 -63.58 -6.45 -17.65
C PRO A 191 -64.57 -6.61 -16.44
N LYS A 192 -64.05 -6.92 -15.23
CA LYS A 192 -64.62 -6.66 -13.87
C LYS A 192 -63.76 -7.35 -12.80
N GLY A 193 -63.43 -6.78 -11.64
CA GLY A 193 -63.60 -5.40 -11.13
C GLY A 193 -63.41 -5.33 -9.60
N SER A 194 -62.69 -4.31 -9.10
CA SER A 194 -62.32 -4.08 -7.68
C SER A 194 -61.31 -5.10 -7.09
N GLU A 195 -60.44 -4.77 -6.12
CA GLU A 195 -60.23 -3.57 -5.28
C GLU A 195 -58.77 -3.05 -5.31
N ALA A 196 -58.54 -1.89 -4.67
CA ALA A 196 -57.23 -1.32 -4.31
C ALA A 196 -57.37 -0.55 -2.97
N PRO A 197 -56.29 -0.19 -2.24
CA PRO A 197 -54.87 -0.32 -2.59
C PRO A 197 -54.00 -1.04 -1.54
N SER A 198 -52.78 -1.42 -1.95
CA SER A 198 -51.66 -1.63 -1.03
C SER A 198 -50.40 -0.93 -1.57
N THR A 199 -49.61 -0.36 -0.66
CA THR A 199 -48.46 0.49 -1.01
C THR A 199 -47.30 -0.31 -1.60
N PRO A 200 -46.54 0.23 -2.57
CA PRO A 200 -45.37 -0.45 -3.13
C PRO A 200 -44.27 -0.55 -2.07
N ALA A 201 -44.08 -1.75 -1.52
CA ALA A 201 -42.84 -2.09 -0.84
C ALA A 201 -41.70 -2.06 -1.87
N GLY A 202 -40.62 -1.34 -1.57
CA GLY A 202 -39.51 -1.12 -2.48
C GLY A 202 -38.75 -2.40 -2.81
N GLY A 203 -39.17 -3.12 -3.86
CA GLY A 203 -38.45 -4.23 -4.45
C GLY A 203 -37.18 -3.75 -5.16
N GLY A 204 -36.14 -3.43 -4.40
CA GLY A 204 -34.82 -3.20 -4.95
C GLY A 204 -34.32 -4.48 -5.63
N ALA A 205 -34.02 -4.38 -6.93
CA ALA A 205 -33.47 -5.49 -7.70
C ALA A 205 -32.02 -5.75 -7.27
N GLY A 206 -31.84 -6.56 -6.21
CA GLY A 206 -30.56 -7.16 -5.91
C GLY A 206 -30.16 -8.09 -7.06
N GLY A 207 -28.87 -8.08 -7.43
CA GLY A 207 -28.33 -9.04 -8.39
C GLY A 207 -28.55 -10.48 -7.94
N ALA A 208 -28.47 -11.43 -8.88
CA ALA A 208 -28.63 -12.85 -8.56
C ALA A 208 -27.66 -13.28 -7.44
N ASP A 209 -28.19 -14.00 -6.46
CA ASP A 209 -27.46 -14.60 -5.33
C ASP A 209 -27.40 -16.13 -5.53
N PRO A 210 -26.62 -16.65 -6.51
CA PRO A 210 -26.62 -18.06 -6.86
C PRO A 210 -25.95 -18.94 -5.81
N GLU A 211 -25.11 -18.35 -4.94
CA GLU A 211 -24.56 -19.02 -3.75
C GLU A 211 -25.51 -18.95 -2.53
N ASN A 212 -26.64 -18.21 -2.60
CA ASN A 212 -27.62 -18.03 -1.53
C ASN A 212 -27.00 -17.48 -0.21
N LEU A 213 -26.14 -16.47 -0.33
CA LEU A 213 -25.37 -15.86 0.75
C LEU A 213 -26.25 -15.07 1.74
N ASN A 214 -27.40 -14.58 1.27
CA ASN A 214 -28.45 -14.02 2.12
C ASN A 214 -29.39 -15.09 2.71
N GLY A 215 -29.16 -16.38 2.40
CA GLY A 215 -29.94 -17.50 2.91
C GLY A 215 -29.88 -17.61 4.43
N GLY A 216 -31.05 -17.70 5.08
CA GLY A 216 -31.14 -17.79 6.53
C GLY A 216 -30.79 -16.51 7.31
N ARG A 217 -30.54 -15.39 6.61
CA ARG A 217 -30.28 -14.07 7.21
C ARG A 217 -31.35 -13.67 8.22
N GLN A 218 -30.93 -13.24 9.41
CA GLN A 218 -31.81 -12.84 10.50
C GLN A 218 -32.23 -11.35 10.41
N PRO A 219 -33.37 -10.96 11.01
CA PRO A 219 -33.77 -9.55 11.10
C PRO A 219 -32.72 -8.71 11.82
N GLY A 220 -32.25 -7.63 11.17
CA GLY A 220 -31.23 -6.72 11.71
C GLY A 220 -29.79 -7.02 11.28
N GLU A 221 -29.54 -8.17 10.64
CA GLU A 221 -28.26 -8.44 9.97
C GLU A 221 -28.09 -7.58 8.71
N ALA A 222 -26.86 -7.51 8.20
CA ALA A 222 -26.54 -7.01 6.88
C ALA A 222 -27.11 -7.93 5.80
N LYS A 223 -27.35 -7.39 4.61
CA LYS A 223 -27.39 -8.16 3.37
C LYS A 223 -25.98 -8.28 2.81
N VAL A 224 -25.67 -9.39 2.14
CA VAL A 224 -24.69 -9.33 1.04
C VAL A 224 -25.38 -8.56 -0.07
N LEU A 225 -24.83 -7.39 -0.41
CA LEU A 225 -25.31 -6.56 -1.51
C LEU A 225 -24.95 -7.21 -2.85
N TRP A 226 -23.72 -7.71 -2.93
CA TRP A 226 -23.18 -8.43 -4.08
C TRP A 226 -21.87 -9.13 -3.73
N TYR A 227 -21.59 -10.20 -4.49
CA TYR A 227 -20.33 -10.95 -4.48
C TYR A 227 -19.77 -11.01 -5.91
N LYS A 228 -18.44 -11.00 -6.04
CA LYS A 228 -17.72 -11.12 -7.32
C LYS A 228 -16.60 -12.15 -7.20
N GLN A 229 -16.55 -13.03 -8.20
CA GLN A 229 -15.49 -14.02 -8.40
C GLN A 229 -14.33 -13.37 -9.18
N ALA A 230 -13.12 -13.93 -9.04
CA ALA A 230 -11.90 -13.42 -9.66
C ALA A 230 -11.76 -13.85 -11.14
N PRO A 231 -11.00 -13.10 -11.96
CA PRO A 231 -10.59 -13.58 -13.28
C PRO A 231 -9.59 -14.74 -13.16
N ASP A 232 -9.51 -15.53 -14.23
CA ASP A 232 -8.51 -16.61 -14.37
C ASP A 232 -7.09 -16.10 -14.10
N ALA A 233 -6.38 -16.77 -13.20
CA ALA A 233 -5.04 -16.43 -12.77
C ALA A 233 -4.09 -17.63 -12.97
N PRO A 234 -2.80 -17.43 -13.30
CA PRO A 234 -1.86 -18.54 -13.45
C PRO A 234 -1.69 -19.31 -12.13
N LYS A 235 -1.52 -20.64 -12.20
CA LYS A 235 -1.34 -21.56 -11.05
C LYS A 235 -0.15 -21.25 -10.10
N SER A 236 0.63 -20.20 -10.36
CA SER A 236 1.61 -19.60 -9.44
C SER A 236 0.98 -18.60 -8.45
N GLY A 237 -0.31 -18.35 -8.58
CA GLY A 237 -1.00 -17.16 -8.09
C GLY A 237 -0.73 -15.92 -8.93
N ALA A 238 -1.54 -14.90 -8.68
CA ALA A 238 -1.42 -13.57 -9.26
C ALA A 238 -1.73 -12.49 -8.21
N ASP A 239 -1.22 -11.29 -8.41
CA ASP A 239 -1.46 -10.17 -7.52
C ASP A 239 -2.84 -9.55 -7.79
N ALA A 240 -3.57 -9.19 -6.73
CA ALA A 240 -4.81 -8.43 -6.82
C ALA A 240 -4.70 -7.12 -6.01
N PRO A 241 -3.76 -6.22 -6.38
CA PRO A 241 -3.57 -4.97 -5.67
C PRO A 241 -4.78 -4.03 -5.84
N GLY A 242 -4.90 -3.02 -4.97
CA GLY A 242 -5.87 -1.93 -5.14
C GLY A 242 -7.34 -2.30 -4.92
N MET A 243 -8.00 -1.53 -4.06
CA MET A 243 -9.45 -1.50 -3.89
C MET A 243 -9.79 -0.03 -3.63
N TRP A 244 -10.66 0.56 -4.45
CA TRP A 244 -11.00 1.97 -4.35
C TRP A 244 -12.52 2.13 -4.40
N ILE A 245 -13.06 2.86 -3.43
CA ILE A 245 -14.49 3.16 -3.37
C ILE A 245 -14.70 4.64 -3.72
N THR A 246 -15.65 4.91 -4.61
CA THR A 246 -16.28 6.23 -4.81
C THR A 246 -17.73 6.14 -4.38
N ASP A 247 -18.41 7.28 -4.28
CA ASP A 247 -19.82 7.44 -3.91
C ASP A 247 -20.78 6.51 -4.69
N ARG A 248 -20.35 6.04 -5.87
CA ARG A 248 -21.12 5.17 -6.78
C ARG A 248 -20.38 3.91 -7.22
N THR A 249 -19.05 3.90 -7.23
CA THR A 249 -18.26 2.81 -7.86
C THR A 249 -17.26 2.18 -6.90
N ALA A 250 -17.34 0.87 -6.73
CA ALA A 250 -16.29 0.04 -6.14
C ALA A 250 -15.40 -0.53 -7.25
N VAL A 251 -14.13 -0.14 -7.28
CA VAL A 251 -13.15 -0.53 -8.30
C VAL A 251 -12.08 -1.45 -7.70
N LYS A 252 -11.72 -2.50 -8.43
CA LYS A 252 -10.78 -3.55 -8.00
C LYS A 252 -9.82 -3.92 -9.13
N ALA A 253 -8.51 -3.94 -8.88
CA ALA A 253 -7.55 -4.54 -9.82
C ALA A 253 -7.28 -6.02 -9.46
N ALA A 254 -7.10 -6.85 -10.48
CA ALA A 254 -6.73 -8.27 -10.34
C ALA A 254 -6.00 -8.79 -11.59
N TYR A 255 -4.82 -9.38 -11.39
CA TYR A 255 -3.97 -9.99 -12.42
C TYR A 255 -3.66 -9.10 -13.64
N LYS A 256 -4.50 -9.12 -14.69
CA LYS A 256 -4.35 -8.32 -15.93
C LYS A 256 -5.49 -7.32 -16.15
N GLN A 257 -6.40 -7.15 -15.18
CA GLN A 257 -7.63 -6.39 -15.36
C GLN A 257 -7.91 -5.44 -14.20
N VAL A 258 -8.65 -4.37 -14.49
CA VAL A 258 -9.35 -3.56 -13.49
C VAL A 258 -10.85 -3.65 -13.76
N PHE A 259 -11.61 -3.95 -12.71
CA PHE A 259 -13.07 -4.10 -12.73
C PHE A 259 -13.71 -2.99 -11.93
N ALA A 260 -14.95 -2.63 -12.29
CA ALA A 260 -15.74 -1.66 -11.56
C ALA A 260 -17.18 -2.14 -11.41
N TYR A 261 -17.71 -1.94 -10.21
CA TYR A 261 -19.02 -2.40 -9.80
C TYR A 261 -19.76 -1.27 -9.09
N ASN A 262 -21.06 -1.15 -9.30
CA ASN A 262 -21.88 -0.20 -8.57
C ASN A 262 -21.95 -0.60 -7.09
N VAL A 263 -21.77 0.36 -6.17
CA VAL A 263 -21.74 0.11 -4.73
C VAL A 263 -23.05 -0.46 -4.16
N THR A 264 -24.19 -0.32 -4.83
CA THR A 264 -25.50 -0.81 -4.35
C THR A 264 -25.82 -2.26 -4.70
N ASP A 265 -25.52 -2.70 -5.92
CA ASP A 265 -26.05 -3.92 -6.55
C ASP A 265 -24.96 -4.73 -7.28
N GLY A 266 -23.79 -4.14 -7.47
CA GLY A 266 -22.65 -4.78 -8.10
C GLY A 266 -22.76 -4.91 -9.61
N GLU A 267 -23.70 -4.22 -10.28
CA GLU A 267 -23.70 -4.16 -11.74
C GLU A 267 -22.43 -3.47 -12.25
N ALA A 268 -21.96 -3.83 -13.45
CA ALA A 268 -20.74 -3.25 -14.00
C ALA A 268 -20.99 -1.80 -14.43
N THR A 269 -20.28 -0.84 -13.85
CA THR A 269 -20.42 0.59 -14.20
C THR A 269 -19.68 0.96 -15.49
N TRP A 270 -18.65 0.18 -15.85
CA TRP A 270 -17.92 0.29 -17.11
C TRP A 270 -17.21 -1.03 -17.46
N GLU A 271 -16.84 -1.21 -18.74
CA GLU A 271 -16.23 -2.43 -19.26
C GLU A 271 -14.83 -2.71 -18.68
N PRO A 272 -14.51 -3.94 -18.21
CA PRO A 272 -13.25 -4.25 -17.54
C PRO A 272 -12.00 -3.86 -18.34
N ILE A 273 -11.13 -3.05 -17.73
CA ILE A 273 -9.93 -2.53 -18.36
C ILE A 273 -8.83 -3.61 -18.36
N GLY A 274 -8.71 -4.31 -19.49
CA GLY A 274 -7.64 -5.29 -19.73
C GLY A 274 -6.29 -4.66 -20.08
N PHE A 275 -5.23 -5.26 -19.57
CA PHE A 275 -3.82 -4.92 -19.80
C PHE A 275 -3.08 -6.04 -20.55
N PRO A 276 -2.07 -5.73 -21.38
CA PRO A 276 -1.31 -6.76 -22.12
C PRO A 276 -0.60 -7.76 -21.20
N GLU A 277 -0.06 -7.27 -20.08
CA GLU A 277 0.69 -8.05 -19.10
C GLU A 277 0.26 -7.70 -17.67
N LYS A 278 0.74 -8.47 -16.68
CA LYS A 278 0.23 -8.37 -15.31
C LYS A 278 0.40 -6.96 -14.74
N ILE A 279 -0.63 -6.51 -14.04
CA ILE A 279 -0.56 -5.40 -13.09
C ILE A 279 0.43 -5.80 -11.99
N CYS A 280 1.27 -4.87 -11.58
CA CYS A 280 2.40 -5.12 -10.70
C CYS A 280 2.56 -4.06 -9.60
N ALA A 281 2.05 -2.85 -9.82
CA ALA A 281 1.82 -1.86 -8.76
C ALA A 281 0.61 -1.00 -9.09
N VAL A 282 -0.01 -0.39 -8.07
CA VAL A 282 -1.13 0.55 -8.21
C VAL A 282 -1.00 1.62 -7.13
N THR A 283 -1.54 2.81 -7.34
CA THR A 283 -1.64 3.84 -6.30
C THR A 283 -2.63 3.41 -5.21
N PRO A 284 -2.22 3.20 -3.94
CA PRO A 284 -3.13 2.73 -2.90
C PRO A 284 -4.27 3.73 -2.63
N GLN A 285 -3.93 5.02 -2.62
CA GLN A 285 -4.89 6.11 -2.53
C GLN A 285 -5.29 6.60 -3.93
N LYS A 286 -6.53 7.06 -4.05
CA LYS A 286 -7.03 7.82 -5.20
C LYS A 286 -6.68 9.31 -5.06
N SER A 287 -6.60 10.02 -6.17
CA SER A 287 -6.54 11.49 -6.18
C SER A 287 -7.88 12.12 -5.79
N SER A 288 -7.89 13.42 -5.52
CA SER A 288 -9.09 14.19 -5.11
C SER A 288 -10.22 14.20 -6.14
N ASP A 289 -9.93 13.89 -7.40
CA ASP A 289 -10.86 13.80 -8.51
C ASP A 289 -10.96 12.36 -9.05
N ASP A 290 -10.91 11.39 -8.13
CA ASP A 290 -11.18 9.96 -8.35
C ASP A 290 -10.33 9.28 -9.44
N LYS A 291 -9.10 9.76 -9.66
CA LYS A 291 -8.13 9.10 -10.58
C LYS A 291 -7.08 8.32 -9.82
N VAL A 292 -6.72 7.16 -10.37
CA VAL A 292 -5.66 6.27 -9.89
C VAL A 292 -4.65 6.03 -11.01
N VAL A 293 -3.46 5.51 -10.66
CA VAL A 293 -2.47 5.08 -11.65
C VAL A 293 -2.10 3.61 -11.40
N VAL A 294 -2.11 2.84 -12.48
CA VAL A 294 -1.76 1.42 -12.51
C VAL A 294 -0.45 1.25 -13.27
N ALA A 295 0.50 0.51 -12.68
CA ALA A 295 1.67 0.00 -13.37
C ALA A 295 1.47 -1.46 -13.77
N TYR A 296 1.83 -1.78 -15.00
CA TYR A 296 1.87 -3.14 -15.53
C TYR A 296 3.24 -3.48 -16.13
N MET A 297 3.52 -4.78 -16.25
CA MET A 297 4.80 -5.27 -16.77
C MET A 297 4.94 -4.94 -18.27
N ASN A 298 6.17 -4.70 -18.74
CA ASN A 298 6.45 -4.57 -20.18
C ASN A 298 6.61 -5.90 -20.94
N GLY A 299 6.30 -7.03 -20.30
CA GLY A 299 6.44 -8.38 -20.85
C GLY A 299 6.20 -9.46 -19.80
N SER A 300 6.31 -10.73 -20.20
CA SER A 300 6.03 -11.91 -19.36
C SER A 300 7.30 -12.67 -18.91
N SER A 301 8.48 -12.25 -19.35
CA SER A 301 9.75 -12.88 -18.92
C SER A 301 10.15 -12.48 -17.50
N SER A 302 11.01 -13.26 -16.84
CA SER A 302 11.62 -12.91 -15.54
C SER A 302 12.57 -11.70 -15.57
N ARG A 303 12.76 -11.06 -16.73
CA ARG A 303 13.47 -9.77 -16.89
C ARG A 303 12.54 -8.63 -17.34
N ALA A 304 11.22 -8.88 -17.37
CA ALA A 304 10.25 -7.84 -17.61
C ALA A 304 10.26 -6.83 -16.45
N LYS A 305 9.74 -5.63 -16.73
CA LYS A 305 9.82 -4.46 -15.87
C LYS A 305 8.43 -3.94 -15.54
N CYS A 306 8.14 -3.72 -14.26
CA CYS A 306 6.98 -3.00 -13.80
C CYS A 306 7.12 -1.50 -14.13
N ASN A 307 6.92 -1.12 -15.39
CA ASN A 307 7.29 0.22 -15.86
C ASN A 307 6.31 0.86 -16.86
N GLN A 308 5.21 0.22 -17.19
CA GLN A 308 4.17 0.77 -18.07
C GLN A 308 3.06 1.38 -17.20
N LEU A 309 2.89 2.70 -17.25
CA LEU A 309 1.87 3.42 -16.48
C LEU A 309 0.61 3.68 -17.31
N GLN A 310 -0.55 3.55 -16.67
CA GLN A 310 -1.86 3.99 -17.15
C GLN A 310 -2.60 4.72 -16.03
N GLN A 311 -3.02 5.96 -16.27
CA GLN A 311 -4.00 6.63 -15.42
C GLN A 311 -5.42 6.15 -15.77
N ILE A 312 -6.26 5.93 -14.75
CA ILE A 312 -7.67 5.53 -14.89
C ILE A 312 -8.53 6.48 -14.05
N ASP A 313 -9.62 7.00 -14.62
CA ASP A 313 -10.72 7.60 -13.87
C ASP A 313 -11.65 6.51 -13.31
N LEU A 314 -11.82 6.46 -12.00
CA LEU A 314 -12.61 5.42 -11.33
C LEU A 314 -14.12 5.51 -11.63
N ASN A 315 -14.62 6.71 -11.95
CA ASN A 315 -16.05 6.93 -12.17
C ASN A 315 -16.50 6.58 -13.60
N THR A 316 -15.63 6.75 -14.60
CA THR A 316 -15.98 6.49 -16.02
C THR A 316 -15.27 5.29 -16.63
N GLY A 317 -14.14 4.85 -16.06
CA GLY A 317 -13.28 3.83 -16.68
C GLY A 317 -12.39 4.40 -17.80
N ASP A 318 -12.37 5.72 -17.97
CA ASP A 318 -11.55 6.37 -18.99
C ASP A 318 -10.07 6.14 -18.71
N LYS A 319 -9.39 5.61 -19.73
CA LYS A 319 -7.93 5.51 -19.78
C LYS A 319 -7.36 6.84 -20.25
N GLY A 320 -6.89 7.64 -19.31
CA GLY A 320 -6.14 8.86 -19.61
C GLY A 320 -4.72 8.56 -20.09
N TRP A 321 -3.78 9.40 -19.65
CA TRP A 321 -2.39 9.33 -20.12
C TRP A 321 -1.71 7.98 -19.83
N LYS A 322 -0.75 7.65 -20.71
CA LYS A 322 0.18 6.53 -20.55
C LYS A 322 1.62 7.04 -20.53
N SER A 323 2.49 6.38 -19.78
CA SER A 323 3.92 6.68 -19.77
C SER A 323 4.75 5.43 -19.55
N THR A 324 6.03 5.47 -19.95
CA THR A 324 7.02 4.44 -19.63
C THR A 324 8.03 5.00 -18.63
N VAL A 325 8.14 4.37 -17.47
CA VAL A 325 9.14 4.72 -16.47
C VAL A 325 10.50 4.22 -16.95
N ALA A 326 11.47 5.13 -17.09
CA ALA A 326 12.84 4.78 -17.40
C ALA A 326 13.52 4.09 -16.20
N ASN A 327 14.52 3.24 -16.48
CA ASN A 327 15.55 2.95 -15.47
C ASN A 327 16.33 4.22 -15.14
N GLY A 328 16.92 4.27 -13.94
CA GLY A 328 17.98 5.23 -13.64
C GLY A 328 19.37 4.68 -13.97
N GLU A 329 20.28 4.87 -13.02
CA GLU A 329 21.68 4.44 -13.09
C GLU A 329 21.85 2.93 -12.85
N LEU A 330 23.10 2.45 -12.73
CA LEU A 330 23.35 1.05 -12.41
C LEU A 330 22.74 0.69 -11.04
N PHE A 331 22.05 -0.46 -10.96
CA PHE A 331 21.23 -0.92 -9.83
C PHE A 331 19.92 -0.15 -9.58
N ASP A 332 19.64 0.95 -10.29
CA ASP A 332 18.32 1.57 -10.32
C ASP A 332 17.48 0.94 -11.45
N SER A 333 16.54 0.09 -11.03
CA SER A 333 15.72 -0.71 -11.93
C SER A 333 14.24 -0.49 -11.70
N THR A 334 13.47 -0.59 -12.79
CA THR A 334 12.01 -0.71 -12.77
C THR A 334 11.58 -2.19 -12.85
N LEU A 335 12.29 -3.10 -12.17
CA LEU A 335 11.82 -4.49 -12.05
C LEU A 335 10.48 -4.51 -11.31
N ASP A 336 10.48 -3.91 -10.12
CA ASP A 336 9.33 -3.52 -9.33
C ASP A 336 9.27 -1.98 -9.23
N VAL A 337 8.11 -1.41 -8.87
CA VAL A 337 7.96 0.01 -8.49
C VAL A 337 6.94 0.18 -7.36
N GLU A 338 7.10 1.23 -6.57
CA GLU A 338 6.10 1.70 -5.60
C GLU A 338 5.36 2.91 -6.21
N LEU A 339 4.03 2.96 -6.08
CA LEU A 339 3.22 4.09 -6.57
C LEU A 339 2.50 4.75 -5.40
N SER A 340 2.60 6.07 -5.28
CA SER A 340 1.84 6.83 -4.29
C SER A 340 1.38 8.19 -4.84
N ILE A 341 0.28 8.74 -4.32
CA ILE A 341 -0.28 10.03 -4.73
C ILE A 341 -0.26 10.99 -3.53
N THR A 342 0.24 12.20 -3.72
CA THR A 342 0.14 13.31 -2.75
C THR A 342 -0.34 14.56 -3.48
N GLY A 343 -1.61 14.94 -3.26
CA GLY A 343 -2.25 16.00 -4.02
C GLY A 343 -2.29 15.69 -5.51
N ARG A 344 -1.72 16.56 -6.34
CA ARG A 344 -1.58 16.34 -7.80
C ARG A 344 -0.37 15.47 -8.19
N THR A 345 0.53 15.14 -7.28
CA THR A 345 1.77 14.43 -7.60
C THR A 345 1.59 12.93 -7.47
N LEU A 346 1.74 12.20 -8.58
CA LEU A 346 2.11 10.79 -8.57
C LEU A 346 3.61 10.68 -8.30
N MET A 347 4.01 9.95 -7.27
CA MET A 347 5.39 9.52 -7.08
C MET A 347 5.55 8.06 -7.50
N VAL A 348 6.58 7.80 -8.31
CA VAL A 348 6.99 6.45 -8.73
C VAL A 348 8.33 6.13 -8.07
N GLY A 349 8.29 5.37 -6.98
CA GLY A 349 9.45 4.84 -6.28
C GLY A 349 10.08 3.67 -7.03
N ARG A 350 11.40 3.65 -7.07
CA ARG A 350 12.25 2.61 -7.70
C ARG A 350 13.37 2.23 -6.73
N SER A 351 14.10 1.17 -7.04
CA SER A 351 15.35 0.90 -6.34
C SER A 351 16.31 2.11 -6.49
N GLN A 352 16.73 2.71 -5.38
CA GLN A 352 17.71 3.82 -5.32
C GLN A 352 17.28 5.20 -5.89
N SER A 353 16.05 5.37 -6.38
CA SER A 353 15.50 6.70 -6.71
C SER A 353 13.97 6.71 -6.85
N GLY A 354 13.40 7.84 -7.23
CA GLY A 354 12.04 7.88 -7.77
C GLY A 354 11.81 9.06 -8.72
N THR A 355 10.71 9.03 -9.47
CA THR A 355 10.32 10.08 -10.40
C THR A 355 8.88 10.50 -10.13
N ALA A 356 8.67 11.82 -10.04
CA ALA A 356 7.36 12.42 -9.84
C ALA A 356 6.74 12.85 -11.17
N TYR A 357 5.42 12.70 -11.28
CA TYR A 357 4.60 13.11 -12.41
C TYR A 357 3.35 13.84 -11.90
N ASP A 358 2.77 14.74 -12.70
CA ASP A 358 1.42 15.23 -12.45
C ASP A 358 0.41 14.13 -12.80
N VAL A 359 -0.45 13.78 -11.83
CA VAL A 359 -1.40 12.66 -11.92
C VAL A 359 -2.45 12.86 -13.01
N ASN A 360 -2.68 14.09 -13.47
CA ASN A 360 -3.69 14.42 -14.46
C ASN A 360 -3.14 14.53 -15.89
N THR A 361 -1.91 15.03 -16.07
CA THR A 361 -1.29 15.18 -17.41
C THR A 361 -0.30 14.07 -17.77
N GLY A 362 0.28 13.39 -16.78
CA GLY A 362 1.42 12.48 -16.99
C GLY A 362 2.75 13.20 -17.25
N GLU A 363 2.77 14.53 -17.14
CA GLU A 363 3.99 15.32 -17.26
C GLU A 363 4.94 15.03 -16.10
N LYS A 364 6.23 14.79 -16.40
CA LYS A 364 7.26 14.57 -15.39
C LYS A 364 7.60 15.90 -14.67
N LEU A 365 7.48 15.90 -13.35
CA LEU A 365 7.76 17.06 -12.50
C LEU A 365 9.23 17.11 -12.06
N TRP A 366 9.75 16.02 -11.48
CA TRP A 366 11.11 15.95 -10.93
C TRP A 366 11.60 14.51 -10.70
N ASP A 367 12.90 14.34 -10.45
CA ASP A 367 13.49 13.08 -9.97
C ASP A 367 14.05 13.24 -8.55
N LYS A 368 13.79 12.30 -7.65
CA LYS A 368 14.49 12.16 -6.37
C LYS A 368 15.56 11.08 -6.53
N LYS A 369 16.76 11.51 -6.91
CA LYS A 369 17.94 10.64 -7.09
C LYS A 369 18.78 10.57 -5.82
N ARG A 370 19.85 9.77 -5.87
CA ARG A 370 20.94 9.72 -4.89
C ARG A 370 21.42 11.13 -4.51
N PHE A 371 21.69 11.37 -3.23
CA PHE A 371 22.05 12.70 -2.70
C PHE A 371 23.03 12.60 -1.52
N GLY A 372 23.65 13.73 -1.15
CA GLY A 372 24.52 13.85 0.04
C GLY A 372 25.64 12.80 0.11
N ASP A 373 25.99 12.39 1.33
CA ASP A 373 26.98 11.35 1.60
C ASP A 373 26.43 9.95 1.31
N LYS A 374 26.30 9.66 0.01
CA LYS A 374 25.86 8.36 -0.52
C LYS A 374 24.46 7.93 -0.04
N CYS A 375 23.52 8.85 0.12
CA CYS A 375 22.12 8.51 0.43
C CYS A 375 21.37 8.07 -0.84
N PHE A 376 20.77 6.89 -0.79
CA PHE A 376 19.98 6.29 -1.87
C PHE A 376 18.50 6.21 -1.43
N PRO A 377 17.61 7.03 -2.02
CA PRO A 377 16.16 6.92 -1.79
C PRO A 377 15.66 5.52 -2.17
N ASP A 378 14.94 4.84 -1.29
CA ASP A 378 14.54 3.43 -1.52
C ASP A 378 13.06 3.11 -1.28
N ALA A 379 12.27 4.04 -0.72
CA ALA A 379 10.81 3.94 -0.61
C ALA A 379 10.10 5.29 -0.41
N PHE A 380 8.81 5.37 -0.77
CA PHE A 380 8.02 6.60 -0.94
C PHE A 380 6.52 6.48 -0.57
N ALA A 381 6.17 6.84 0.66
CA ALA A 381 4.77 6.94 1.10
C ALA A 381 4.13 8.27 0.70
N GLY A 382 2.88 8.24 0.20
CA GLY A 382 2.13 9.40 -0.30
C GLY A 382 0.67 9.41 0.16
N GLY A 383 0.12 10.61 0.34
CA GLY A 383 -1.23 10.86 0.86
C GLY A 383 -1.38 12.32 1.27
N ALA A 384 -1.55 12.59 2.57
CA ALA A 384 -1.50 13.95 3.13
C ALA A 384 -0.10 14.59 3.09
N LYS A 385 0.95 13.75 3.03
CA LYS A 385 2.37 14.13 2.91
C LYS A 385 3.05 13.26 1.88
N LEU A 386 4.11 13.76 1.24
CA LEU A 386 5.03 12.94 0.46
C LEU A 386 6.27 12.69 1.31
N ILE A 387 6.46 11.45 1.73
CA ILE A 387 7.56 10.99 2.58
C ILE A 387 8.50 10.14 1.74
N ALA A 388 9.79 10.45 1.81
CA ALA A 388 10.86 9.64 1.22
C ALA A 388 11.74 9.06 2.33
N VAL A 389 12.10 7.78 2.21
CA VAL A 389 13.12 7.12 3.02
C VAL A 389 14.35 6.86 2.15
N ALA A 390 15.53 6.96 2.74
CA ALA A 390 16.80 6.70 2.07
C ALA A 390 17.78 5.96 2.98
N SER A 391 18.44 4.94 2.42
CA SER A 391 19.62 4.29 3.02
C SER A 391 20.87 5.14 2.75
N CYS A 392 21.60 5.56 3.79
CA CYS A 392 22.78 6.44 3.69
C CYS A 392 24.07 5.77 4.18
N ASP A 393 25.20 6.13 3.55
CA ASP A 393 26.56 5.64 3.86
C ASP A 393 26.65 4.14 4.17
N ALA A 394 25.96 3.31 3.38
CA ALA A 394 25.95 1.85 3.55
C ALA A 394 27.38 1.26 3.59
N THR A 395 27.61 0.36 4.55
CA THR A 395 28.90 -0.21 5.01
C THR A 395 29.90 0.78 5.61
N GLY A 396 29.56 2.06 5.71
CA GLY A 396 30.40 3.11 6.29
C GLY A 396 30.25 3.25 7.81
N THR A 397 31.06 4.14 8.40
CA THR A 397 30.93 4.49 9.82
C THR A 397 29.59 5.15 10.08
N ASN A 398 29.14 6.01 9.16
CA ASN A 398 27.96 6.86 9.31
C ASN A 398 26.70 6.20 8.72
N GLU A 399 26.67 4.87 8.56
CA GLU A 399 25.49 4.16 8.05
C GLU A 399 24.23 4.43 8.89
N HIS A 400 23.15 4.85 8.22
CA HIS A 400 21.83 5.10 8.80
C HIS A 400 20.75 5.12 7.72
N ASP A 401 19.50 4.88 8.12
CA ASP A 401 18.34 5.39 7.37
C ASP A 401 18.12 6.88 7.70
N GLU A 402 17.59 7.65 6.74
CA GLU A 402 16.91 8.91 7.05
C GLU A 402 15.56 9.03 6.35
N ILE A 403 14.68 9.82 6.97
CA ILE A 403 13.33 10.15 6.49
C ILE A 403 13.23 11.64 6.20
N GLN A 404 12.55 11.96 5.10
CA GLN A 404 12.36 13.33 4.61
C GLN A 404 10.90 13.56 4.23
N GLU A 405 10.31 14.69 4.64
CA GLU A 405 9.12 15.21 3.96
C GLU A 405 9.55 16.04 2.76
N LEU A 406 9.01 15.71 1.60
CA LEU A 406 9.23 16.43 0.36
C LEU A 406 8.06 17.38 0.09
N ASP A 407 8.36 18.51 -0.54
CA ASP A 407 7.37 19.28 -1.29
C ASP A 407 6.91 18.46 -2.52
N PRO A 408 5.61 18.12 -2.66
CA PRO A 408 5.17 17.24 -3.73
C PRO A 408 5.34 17.84 -5.13
N ALA A 409 5.15 19.16 -5.27
CA ALA A 409 5.23 19.84 -6.55
C ALA A 409 6.68 19.98 -7.06
N THR A 410 7.66 20.16 -6.15
CA THR A 410 9.04 20.53 -6.52
C THR A 410 10.13 19.56 -6.05
N GLY A 411 9.79 18.53 -5.28
CA GLY A 411 10.73 17.53 -4.76
C GLY A 411 11.71 18.07 -3.70
N LYS A 412 11.56 19.34 -3.29
CA LYS A 412 12.42 19.99 -2.30
C LYS A 412 12.19 19.39 -0.93
N VAL A 413 13.28 19.10 -0.21
CA VAL A 413 13.23 18.63 1.17
C VAL A 413 12.72 19.76 2.07
N LYS A 414 11.61 19.53 2.79
CA LYS A 414 11.11 20.46 3.83
C LYS A 414 11.86 20.27 5.15
N TRP A 415 12.11 19.01 5.51
CA TRP A 415 12.89 18.61 6.68
C TRP A 415 13.52 17.23 6.47
N THR A 416 14.58 16.95 7.21
CA THR A 416 15.24 15.64 7.30
C THR A 416 15.35 15.21 8.77
N GLN A 417 15.09 13.93 9.04
CA GLN A 417 15.41 13.30 10.31
C GLN A 417 16.16 11.98 10.06
N LYS A 418 17.36 11.90 10.65
CA LYS A 418 18.20 10.70 10.62
C LYS A 418 17.76 9.72 11.71
N MET A 419 17.86 8.43 11.44
CA MET A 419 17.74 7.38 12.44
C MET A 419 19.10 7.10 13.10
N ASP A 420 19.09 6.57 14.32
CA ASP A 420 20.32 6.04 14.92
C ASP A 420 20.79 4.78 14.17
N LYS A 421 22.10 4.53 14.14
CA LYS A 421 22.70 3.41 13.40
C LYS A 421 22.04 2.06 13.73
N GLY A 422 21.78 1.28 12.68
CA GLY A 422 21.13 -0.04 12.74
C GLY A 422 19.60 0.00 12.84
N TRP A 423 18.96 1.17 12.98
CA TRP A 423 17.50 1.28 12.87
C TRP A 423 17.07 1.43 11.41
N LYS A 424 16.19 0.53 10.95
CA LYS A 424 15.60 0.53 9.61
C LYS A 424 14.12 0.94 9.67
N ILE A 425 13.76 2.00 8.96
CA ILE A 425 12.37 2.43 8.76
C ILE A 425 11.64 1.38 7.93
N SER A 426 10.63 0.74 8.52
CA SER A 426 10.01 -0.46 7.98
C SER A 426 8.62 -0.22 7.40
N ARG A 427 7.80 0.66 8.01
CA ARG A 427 6.46 1.05 7.53
C ARG A 427 6.06 2.46 7.98
N VAL A 428 5.09 3.04 7.30
CA VAL A 428 4.37 4.25 7.71
C VAL A 428 2.93 3.84 8.06
N PHE A 429 2.53 4.05 9.31
CA PHE A 429 1.19 3.69 9.82
C PHE A 429 0.18 4.85 9.70
N SER A 430 0.65 6.09 9.63
CA SER A 430 -0.13 7.24 9.15
C SER A 430 0.78 8.31 8.58
N LEU A 431 0.26 9.08 7.62
CA LEU A 431 0.90 10.26 7.04
C LEU A 431 0.40 11.57 7.66
N ASP A 432 -0.74 11.54 8.37
CA ASP A 432 -1.21 12.67 9.17
C ASP A 432 -1.95 12.16 10.44
N PRO A 433 -1.42 12.40 11.64
CA PRO A 433 -0.04 12.80 11.92
C PRO A 433 0.93 11.73 11.41
N LEU A 434 2.20 12.10 11.14
CA LEU A 434 3.20 11.14 10.70
C LEU A 434 3.57 10.15 11.81
N VAL A 435 3.30 8.86 11.56
CA VAL A 435 3.60 7.73 12.45
C VAL A 435 4.38 6.67 11.67
N VAL A 436 5.58 6.34 12.14
CA VAL A 436 6.54 5.47 11.44
C VAL A 436 6.95 4.30 12.33
N TYR A 437 6.84 3.08 11.80
CA TYR A 437 7.33 1.86 12.42
C TYR A 437 8.74 1.54 11.91
N SER A 438 9.68 1.28 12.82
CA SER A 438 11.07 0.93 12.53
C SER A 438 11.53 -0.29 13.32
N THR A 439 12.56 -0.96 12.81
CA THR A 439 13.13 -2.19 13.37
C THR A 439 14.63 -2.06 13.55
N ASN A 440 15.23 -2.86 14.44
CA ASN A 440 16.67 -2.95 14.65
C ASN A 440 17.03 -4.42 14.89
N GLU A 441 17.61 -5.06 13.87
CA GLU A 441 17.88 -6.51 13.84
C GLU A 441 18.88 -6.93 14.94
N ASP A 442 19.98 -6.19 15.11
CA ASP A 442 21.02 -6.48 16.12
C ASP A 442 20.46 -6.47 17.55
N LYS A 443 19.60 -5.48 17.85
CA LYS A 443 18.94 -5.33 19.16
C LYS A 443 17.69 -6.20 19.31
N LYS A 444 17.24 -6.85 18.23
CA LYS A 444 15.95 -7.55 18.13
C LYS A 444 14.77 -6.68 18.58
N ALA A 445 14.83 -5.39 18.25
CA ALA A 445 13.90 -4.37 18.73
C ALA A 445 13.06 -3.78 17.60
N TRP A 446 11.90 -3.26 17.95
CA TRP A 446 11.07 -2.41 17.10
C TRP A 446 10.75 -1.09 17.83
N ASN A 447 10.27 -0.10 17.09
CA ASN A 447 9.87 1.20 17.63
C ASN A 447 8.77 1.81 16.74
N ILE A 448 7.84 2.56 17.34
CA ILE A 448 6.92 3.43 16.61
C ILE A 448 7.22 4.86 17.01
N SER A 449 7.70 5.64 16.06
CA SER A 449 8.04 7.06 16.23
C SER A 449 6.96 7.97 15.67
N THR A 450 6.62 9.02 16.43
CA THR A 450 5.77 10.13 15.95
C THR A 450 6.62 11.38 15.74
N PHE A 451 6.20 12.25 14.83
CA PHE A 451 7.00 13.40 14.40
C PHE A 451 6.28 14.73 14.63
N THR A 452 7.05 15.77 14.90
CA THR A 452 6.62 17.17 14.87
C THR A 452 6.49 17.65 13.41
N ALA A 453 5.78 18.75 13.18
CA ALA A 453 5.66 19.34 11.83
C ALA A 453 7.01 19.75 11.20
N GLY A 454 8.05 19.97 12.02
CA GLY A 454 9.44 20.21 11.59
C GLY A 454 10.31 18.96 11.51
N GLY A 455 9.72 17.75 11.49
CA GLY A 455 10.44 16.49 11.30
C GLY A 455 11.18 15.94 12.51
N LYS A 456 11.21 16.62 13.65
CA LYS A 456 11.85 16.08 14.87
C LYS A 456 10.93 15.09 15.57
N PHE A 457 11.49 14.03 16.16
CA PHE A 457 10.74 13.09 16.98
C PHE A 457 9.92 13.83 18.04
N ARG A 458 8.61 13.54 18.10
CA ARG A 458 7.65 14.08 19.08
C ARG A 458 7.52 13.13 20.27
N SER A 459 7.34 11.84 19.98
CA SER A 459 7.34 10.76 20.96
C SER A 459 7.74 9.44 20.30
N GLN A 460 8.05 8.44 21.13
CA GLN A 460 8.27 7.06 20.71
C GLN A 460 7.42 6.16 21.61
N VAL A 461 6.81 5.12 21.03
CA VAL A 461 5.90 4.23 21.74
C VAL A 461 6.66 3.41 22.77
N GLY A 462 6.26 3.56 24.04
CA GLY A 462 6.81 2.84 25.20
C GLY A 462 5.86 1.79 25.77
N VAL A 463 4.96 1.26 24.94
CA VAL A 463 4.02 0.19 25.31
C VAL A 463 4.65 -1.15 24.93
N ASP A 464 4.79 -2.05 25.90
CA ASP A 464 5.20 -3.44 25.67
C ASP A 464 4.02 -4.20 25.03
N LEU A 465 4.11 -4.42 23.72
CA LEU A 465 3.02 -4.88 22.88
C LEU A 465 3.54 -5.58 21.61
N ASP A 466 3.23 -6.86 21.45
CA ASP A 466 3.33 -7.50 20.13
C ASP A 466 2.14 -7.06 19.26
N ILE A 467 2.44 -6.43 18.12
CA ILE A 467 1.47 -5.73 17.27
C ILE A 467 0.98 -6.61 16.10
N GLY A 468 -0.33 -6.64 15.87
CA GLY A 468 -1.01 -7.44 14.84
C GLY A 468 -1.40 -6.69 13.56
N VAL A 469 -0.59 -5.74 13.09
CA VAL A 469 -0.93 -4.97 11.86
C VAL A 469 -0.66 -5.84 10.63
N GLU A 470 -1.68 -6.02 9.78
CA GLU A 470 -1.60 -6.83 8.57
C GLU A 470 -1.01 -6.01 7.41
N CYS A 471 0.32 -6.00 7.30
CA CYS A 471 1.05 -5.40 6.19
C CYS A 471 1.40 -6.41 5.08
N GLY A 472 1.38 -5.96 3.82
CA GLY A 472 1.74 -6.75 2.65
C GLY A 472 3.19 -7.24 2.65
N TRP A 473 3.46 -8.36 1.97
CA TRP A 473 4.80 -8.96 1.89
C TRP A 473 5.67 -8.23 0.85
N ALA A 474 6.78 -7.66 1.29
CA ALA A 474 7.75 -6.96 0.45
C ALA A 474 9.11 -7.69 0.52
N ILE A 475 9.63 -8.12 -0.63
CA ILE A 475 10.80 -9.04 -0.71
C ILE A 475 12.02 -8.39 -1.40
N LEU A 476 11.80 -7.55 -2.42
CA LEU A 476 12.87 -7.01 -3.28
C LEU A 476 13.09 -5.49 -3.11
N GLN A 477 12.04 -4.74 -2.78
CA GLN A 477 12.09 -3.31 -2.46
C GLN A 477 11.41 -3.07 -1.10
N ARG A 478 11.83 -2.02 -0.40
CA ARG A 478 11.18 -1.52 0.82
C ARG A 478 9.83 -0.89 0.42
N ASP A 479 8.74 -1.38 0.98
CA ASP A 479 7.38 -0.82 0.83
C ASP A 479 6.99 -0.14 2.14
N LEU A 480 6.72 1.17 2.11
CA LEU A 480 6.33 1.91 3.31
C LEU A 480 4.84 1.83 3.60
N GLY A 481 4.02 1.56 2.58
CA GLY A 481 2.57 1.50 2.67
C GLY A 481 2.09 0.10 3.00
N GLY A 482 0.99 -0.31 2.36
CA GLY A 482 0.52 -1.70 2.33
C GLY A 482 0.03 -2.29 3.66
N CYS A 483 -0.11 -1.48 4.72
CA CYS A 483 -0.60 -1.91 6.03
C CYS A 483 -2.11 -1.69 6.19
N SER A 484 -2.77 -2.70 6.75
CA SER A 484 -4.19 -2.73 7.10
C SER A 484 -4.36 -3.22 8.55
N GLY A 485 -5.52 -2.95 9.17
CA GLY A 485 -5.67 -3.18 10.60
C GLY A 485 -4.90 -2.17 11.45
N VAL A 486 -4.75 -0.93 10.96
CA VAL A 486 -4.14 0.19 11.68
C VAL A 486 -4.87 1.47 11.30
N ALA A 487 -5.11 2.35 12.27
CA ALA A 487 -5.72 3.66 12.04
C ALA A 487 -5.11 4.70 12.99
N ALA A 488 -5.21 5.98 12.66
CA ALA A 488 -4.82 7.07 13.55
C ALA A 488 -5.80 8.25 13.46
N ASP A 489 -5.80 9.07 14.50
CA ASP A 489 -6.34 10.42 14.52
C ASP A 489 -5.26 11.43 14.95
N ALA A 490 -5.63 12.69 15.20
CA ALA A 490 -4.71 13.77 15.54
C ALA A 490 -3.88 13.54 16.83
N ASP A 491 -4.33 12.71 17.77
CA ASP A 491 -3.62 12.43 19.03
C ASP A 491 -3.42 10.94 19.35
N THR A 492 -3.98 10.02 18.56
CA THR A 492 -4.01 8.58 18.87
C THR A 492 -3.68 7.69 17.67
N LEU A 493 -2.86 6.66 17.88
CA LEU A 493 -2.73 5.49 16.99
C LEU A 493 -3.52 4.32 17.58
N TYR A 494 -4.23 3.60 16.72
CA TYR A 494 -5.00 2.42 17.05
C TYR A 494 -4.36 1.20 16.38
N VAL A 495 -3.87 0.27 17.21
CA VAL A 495 -3.22 -0.98 16.75
C VAL A 495 -3.80 -2.19 17.47
N PRO A 496 -4.01 -3.32 16.77
CA PRO A 496 -4.39 -4.59 17.39
C PRO A 496 -3.19 -5.27 18.07
N THR A 497 -3.46 -6.07 19.10
CA THR A 497 -2.52 -7.08 19.59
C THR A 497 -2.32 -8.18 18.52
N LYS A 498 -1.18 -8.89 18.58
CA LYS A 498 -0.76 -9.94 17.62
C LYS A 498 -1.71 -11.12 17.37
N GLU A 499 -2.83 -11.23 18.08
CA GLU A 499 -3.73 -12.38 18.01
C GLU A 499 -4.60 -12.33 16.75
N LEU A 500 -4.09 -12.86 15.63
CA LEU A 500 -4.74 -12.77 14.30
C LEU A 500 -5.68 -13.92 13.94
N THR A 501 -5.89 -14.85 14.88
CA THR A 501 -6.80 -16.02 14.75
C THR A 501 -7.85 -16.11 15.87
N SER A 502 -7.69 -15.35 16.96
CA SER A 502 -8.55 -15.39 18.16
C SER A 502 -8.96 -13.98 18.62
N ALA A 503 -9.65 -13.84 19.75
CA ALA A 503 -10.05 -12.55 20.29
C ALA A 503 -8.84 -11.71 20.72
N ASN A 504 -8.53 -10.67 19.95
CA ASN A 504 -7.49 -9.70 20.25
C ASN A 504 -8.01 -8.50 21.08
N GLU A 505 -7.14 -7.52 21.30
CA GLU A 505 -7.51 -6.19 21.78
C GLU A 505 -7.04 -5.13 20.78
N ILE A 506 -7.77 -4.03 20.65
CA ILE A 506 -7.24 -2.78 20.07
C ILE A 506 -6.67 -1.95 21.22
N VAL A 507 -5.41 -1.53 21.08
CA VAL A 507 -4.71 -0.62 21.99
C VAL A 507 -4.67 0.77 21.34
N ALA A 508 -5.12 1.78 22.08
CA ALA A 508 -5.06 3.18 21.70
C ALA A 508 -3.83 3.84 22.33
N ILE A 509 -2.92 4.38 21.50
CA ILE A 509 -1.60 4.87 21.93
C ILE A 509 -1.50 6.38 21.66
N ASN A 510 -1.18 7.15 22.69
CA ASN A 510 -1.09 8.60 22.65
C ASN A 510 0.15 9.09 21.87
N LEU A 511 -0.06 9.85 20.81
CA LEU A 511 0.98 10.31 19.88
C LEU A 511 1.76 11.53 20.35
N ALA A 512 1.45 12.07 21.53
CA ALA A 512 2.21 13.11 22.21
C ALA A 512 3.22 12.57 23.24
N ASN A 513 3.03 11.34 23.75
CA ASN A 513 3.89 10.80 24.82
C ASN A 513 4.21 9.29 24.70
N GLY A 514 3.70 8.59 23.70
CA GLY A 514 3.99 7.18 23.43
C GLY A 514 3.36 6.16 24.38
N LYS A 515 2.45 6.58 25.26
CA LYS A 515 1.79 5.71 26.25
C LYS A 515 0.40 5.27 25.79
N GLU A 516 -0.07 4.15 26.32
CA GLU A 516 -1.46 3.71 26.18
C GLU A 516 -2.43 4.75 26.78
N LYS A 517 -3.51 5.06 26.05
CA LYS A 517 -4.68 5.84 26.51
C LYS A 517 -5.73 4.89 27.12
N TRP A 518 -6.00 3.80 26.40
CA TRP A 518 -6.94 2.74 26.74
C TRP A 518 -6.71 1.53 25.83
N ARG A 519 -7.34 0.40 26.17
CA ARG A 519 -7.48 -0.77 25.29
C ARG A 519 -8.89 -1.33 25.36
N VAL A 520 -9.30 -2.05 24.32
CA VAL A 520 -10.62 -2.69 24.24
C VAL A 520 -10.51 -4.05 23.57
N LYS A 521 -11.08 -5.08 24.20
CA LYS A 521 -11.15 -6.44 23.66
C LYS A 521 -12.15 -6.51 22.50
N SER A 522 -11.88 -7.38 21.52
CA SER A 522 -12.86 -7.79 20.52
C SER A 522 -14.18 -8.26 21.17
N PRO A 523 -15.35 -7.86 20.63
CA PRO A 523 -16.67 -8.29 21.11
C PRO A 523 -17.06 -9.70 20.65
N ALA A 524 -16.16 -10.45 20.01
CA ALA A 524 -16.34 -11.86 19.63
C ALA A 524 -15.05 -12.66 19.92
N ASP A 525 -15.05 -13.96 19.61
CA ASP A 525 -13.89 -14.85 19.73
C ASP A 525 -12.84 -14.66 18.60
N LYS A 526 -12.99 -13.62 17.77
CA LYS A 526 -12.22 -13.35 16.56
C LYS A 526 -11.50 -12.00 16.60
N PRO A 527 -10.45 -11.78 15.78
CA PRO A 527 -9.69 -10.54 15.80
C PRO A 527 -10.51 -9.35 15.29
N MET A 528 -10.35 -8.22 15.96
CA MET A 528 -10.87 -6.91 15.64
C MET A 528 -9.74 -6.03 15.07
N LEU A 529 -9.93 -5.50 13.86
CA LEU A 529 -8.92 -4.78 13.09
C LEU A 529 -9.40 -3.33 12.83
N PRO A 530 -8.62 -2.30 13.21
CA PRO A 530 -8.87 -0.91 12.83
C PRO A 530 -9.06 -0.73 11.31
N ILE A 531 -10.09 0.03 10.91
CA ILE A 531 -10.29 0.49 9.52
C ILE A 531 -9.87 1.96 9.41
N LYS A 532 -10.57 2.84 10.14
CA LYS A 532 -10.40 4.31 10.12
C LYS A 532 -11.09 4.96 11.31
N VAL A 533 -10.90 6.26 11.51
CA VAL A 533 -11.68 7.07 12.48
C VAL A 533 -12.65 7.97 11.70
N GLU A 534 -13.93 7.96 12.08
CA GLU A 534 -14.97 8.88 11.57
C GLU A 534 -15.90 9.31 12.74
N ASP A 535 -16.43 10.54 12.71
CA ASP A 535 -17.39 11.06 13.71
C ASP A 535 -17.06 10.79 15.19
N GLY A 536 -15.77 10.90 15.56
CA GLY A 536 -15.29 10.66 16.93
C GLY A 536 -15.30 9.18 17.35
N LYS A 537 -15.35 8.26 16.39
CA LYS A 537 -15.38 6.81 16.62
C LYS A 537 -14.31 6.13 15.76
N LEU A 538 -13.59 5.19 16.36
CA LEU A 538 -12.80 4.22 15.62
C LEU A 538 -13.75 3.19 15.03
N ILE A 539 -13.71 3.01 13.71
CA ILE A 539 -14.40 1.92 13.01
C ILE A 539 -13.44 0.73 12.91
N ALA A 540 -13.91 -0.46 13.29
CA ALA A 540 -13.14 -1.69 13.24
C ALA A 540 -13.95 -2.84 12.63
N TYR A 541 -13.27 -3.71 11.88
CA TYR A 541 -13.79 -4.97 11.36
C TYR A 541 -13.42 -6.11 12.31
N VAL A 542 -14.40 -6.82 12.86
CA VAL A 542 -14.19 -8.09 13.56
C VAL A 542 -14.39 -9.21 12.56
N LYS A 543 -13.36 -10.03 12.35
CA LYS A 543 -13.34 -11.11 11.35
C LYS A 543 -14.45 -12.14 11.59
N ALA A 544 -14.97 -12.70 10.51
CA ALA A 544 -15.87 -13.85 10.53
C ALA A 544 -15.24 -15.09 11.23
N SER A 545 -16.09 -16.01 11.65
CA SER A 545 -15.73 -17.40 11.98
C SER A 545 -16.05 -18.32 10.79
N TYR A 546 -16.05 -19.64 11.02
CA TYR A 546 -16.51 -20.62 10.02
C TYR A 546 -18.04 -20.64 9.86
N ASP A 547 -18.79 -20.24 10.90
CA ASP A 547 -20.24 -20.39 11.04
C ASP A 547 -20.99 -19.07 11.30
N THR A 548 -20.26 -17.99 11.60
CA THR A 548 -20.79 -16.67 11.97
C THR A 548 -20.11 -15.62 11.11
N GLY A 549 -20.91 -14.80 10.41
CA GLY A 549 -20.39 -13.69 9.61
C GLY A 549 -19.68 -12.65 10.48
N GLY A 550 -18.77 -11.89 9.87
CA GLY A 550 -18.04 -10.82 10.54
C GLY A 550 -18.95 -9.67 10.98
N GLN A 551 -18.37 -8.66 11.63
CA GLN A 551 -19.14 -7.48 12.06
C GLN A 551 -18.28 -6.22 11.96
N VAL A 552 -18.92 -5.10 11.62
CA VAL A 552 -18.30 -3.78 11.74
C VAL A 552 -18.81 -3.13 13.02
N VAL A 553 -17.90 -2.60 13.81
CA VAL A 553 -18.16 -1.99 15.12
C VAL A 553 -17.58 -0.58 15.17
N SER A 554 -18.24 0.29 15.92
CA SER A 554 -17.73 1.62 16.27
C SER A 554 -17.36 1.69 17.74
N ILE A 555 -16.15 2.16 18.03
CA ILE A 555 -15.62 2.37 19.38
C ILE A 555 -15.49 3.88 19.61
N PRO A 556 -16.18 4.49 20.60
CA PRO A 556 -16.00 5.91 20.92
C PRO A 556 -14.55 6.20 21.34
N VAL A 557 -13.89 7.16 20.70
CA VAL A 557 -12.47 7.47 21.02
C VAL A 557 -12.30 8.30 22.28
N THR A 558 -13.35 9.01 22.67
CA THR A 558 -13.45 9.84 23.88
C THR A 558 -14.42 9.25 24.92
N GLY A 559 -14.31 9.70 26.17
CA GLY A 559 -15.06 9.17 27.30
C GLY A 559 -14.26 8.12 28.06
N SER A 560 -14.95 7.20 28.73
CA SER A 560 -14.33 6.13 29.54
C SER A 560 -14.83 4.72 29.21
N GLY A 561 -15.95 4.59 28.49
CA GLY A 561 -16.58 3.29 28.24
C GLY A 561 -15.90 2.46 27.15
N HIS A 562 -15.49 3.10 26.05
CA HIS A 562 -14.85 2.51 24.86
C HIS A 562 -15.47 1.20 24.33
N GLN A 563 -16.74 0.92 24.65
CA GLN A 563 -17.38 -0.34 24.28
C GLN A 563 -17.62 -0.40 22.76
N PRO A 564 -17.31 -1.53 22.08
CA PRO A 564 -17.61 -1.69 20.67
C PRO A 564 -19.12 -1.79 20.43
N ALA A 565 -19.72 -0.76 19.84
CA ALA A 565 -21.12 -0.77 19.43
C ALA A 565 -21.22 -1.32 18.00
N LYS A 566 -22.06 -2.34 17.77
CA LYS A 566 -22.20 -2.98 16.47
C LYS A 566 -22.91 -2.06 15.46
N LEU A 567 -22.24 -1.74 14.34
CA LEU A 567 -22.82 -1.01 13.22
C LEU A 567 -23.46 -1.96 12.20
N LEU A 568 -22.82 -3.10 11.94
CA LEU A 568 -23.19 -4.07 10.92
C LEU A 568 -22.87 -5.50 11.40
N GLN A 569 -23.74 -6.47 11.13
CA GLN A 569 -23.52 -7.91 11.37
C GLN A 569 -23.66 -8.63 10.03
N ASN A 570 -22.61 -9.23 9.50
CA ASN A 570 -22.68 -9.96 8.24
C ASN A 570 -23.42 -11.29 8.45
N PRO A 571 -24.25 -11.74 7.48
CA PRO A 571 -25.11 -12.91 7.65
C PRO A 571 -24.32 -14.21 7.71
N ALA A 572 -24.79 -15.19 8.48
CA ALA A 572 -24.13 -16.49 8.61
C ALA A 572 -23.97 -17.23 7.27
N GLY A 573 -24.91 -17.06 6.32
CA GLY A 573 -24.83 -17.61 4.96
C GLY A 573 -23.61 -17.14 4.15
N ALA A 574 -22.97 -16.03 4.53
CA ALA A 574 -21.75 -15.52 3.91
C ALA A 574 -20.45 -15.90 4.65
N ALA A 575 -20.53 -16.55 5.81
CA ALA A 575 -19.40 -16.70 6.74
C ALA A 575 -18.18 -17.41 6.12
N ASP A 576 -18.36 -18.55 5.45
CA ASP A 576 -17.25 -19.25 4.77
C ASP A 576 -16.64 -18.43 3.61
N ILE A 577 -17.47 -17.70 2.87
CA ILE A 577 -16.97 -16.79 1.84
C ILE A 577 -16.09 -15.72 2.47
N GLU A 578 -16.61 -15.00 3.47
CA GLU A 578 -15.95 -13.91 4.19
C GLU A 578 -14.66 -14.34 4.90
N ASN A 579 -14.71 -15.43 5.68
CA ASN A 579 -13.57 -15.99 6.41
C ASN A 579 -12.45 -16.49 5.47
N GLY A 580 -12.82 -17.02 4.30
CA GLY A 580 -11.87 -17.51 3.31
C GLY A 580 -11.11 -16.43 2.51
N PHE A 581 -11.33 -15.13 2.76
CA PHE A 581 -10.45 -14.07 2.25
C PHE A 581 -9.12 -14.05 3.03
N PHE A 582 -8.22 -14.99 2.71
CA PHE A 582 -6.94 -15.18 3.42
C PHE A 582 -6.06 -13.92 3.40
N SER A 583 -5.67 -13.49 2.20
CA SER A 583 -4.96 -12.22 1.95
C SER A 583 -5.97 -11.19 1.48
N ARG A 584 -6.22 -10.16 2.30
CA ARG A 584 -7.39 -9.28 2.14
C ARG A 584 -7.07 -7.79 2.24
N ALA A 585 -7.96 -6.98 1.67
CA ALA A 585 -8.11 -5.56 1.94
C ALA A 585 -9.59 -5.29 2.30
N PHE A 586 -9.83 -4.35 3.21
CA PHE A 586 -11.18 -4.03 3.69
C PHE A 586 -11.34 -2.53 3.92
N ASP A 587 -12.56 -2.02 3.74
CA ASP A 587 -12.90 -0.61 3.91
C ASP A 587 -14.38 -0.44 4.34
N TRP A 588 -14.71 0.74 4.85
CA TRP A 588 -16.04 1.12 5.34
C TRP A 588 -16.44 2.48 4.75
N VAL A 589 -17.46 2.50 3.90
CA VAL A 589 -17.90 3.71 3.19
C VAL A 589 -19.43 3.75 3.15
N ASP A 590 -20.02 4.88 3.56
CA ASP A 590 -21.46 5.17 3.56
C ASP A 590 -22.34 4.05 4.18
N GLY A 591 -21.89 3.49 5.29
CA GLY A 591 -22.60 2.41 5.99
C GLY A 591 -22.47 1.03 5.35
N ARG A 592 -21.64 0.89 4.31
CA ARG A 592 -21.31 -0.38 3.63
C ARG A 592 -19.93 -0.87 4.04
N PHE A 593 -19.78 -2.18 4.18
CA PHE A 593 -18.50 -2.84 4.38
C PHE A 593 -18.06 -3.52 3.09
N PHE A 594 -16.81 -3.27 2.67
CA PHE A 594 -16.20 -3.87 1.50
C PHE A 594 -15.03 -4.76 1.92
N LEU A 595 -14.97 -5.96 1.36
CA LEU A 595 -13.90 -6.93 1.57
C LEU A 595 -13.42 -7.45 0.21
N SER A 596 -12.11 -7.51 -0.02
CA SER A 596 -11.56 -8.00 -1.29
C SER A 596 -10.24 -8.75 -1.11
N SER A 597 -9.91 -9.59 -2.09
CA SER A 597 -8.64 -10.32 -2.13
C SER A 597 -7.51 -9.41 -2.60
N THR A 598 -6.36 -9.47 -1.91
CA THR A 598 -5.11 -8.80 -2.33
C THR A 598 -4.19 -9.70 -3.17
N ARG A 599 -4.46 -11.01 -3.19
CA ARG A 599 -3.75 -12.01 -4.01
C ARG A 599 -4.70 -13.15 -4.40
N LEU A 600 -4.48 -13.70 -5.58
CA LEU A 600 -5.16 -14.86 -6.16
C LEU A 600 -4.23 -16.08 -6.12
N SER A 601 -4.79 -17.30 -6.03
CA SER A 601 -4.02 -18.55 -5.95
C SER A 601 -3.75 -19.22 -7.31
N GLY A 602 -4.58 -18.93 -8.32
CA GLY A 602 -4.56 -19.60 -9.61
C GLY A 602 -5.13 -21.02 -9.55
N ASN A 603 -6.13 -21.26 -8.70
CA ASN A 603 -6.76 -22.56 -8.57
C ASN A 603 -8.00 -22.66 -9.47
N ASP A 604 -7.80 -23.08 -10.74
CA ASP A 604 -8.87 -23.26 -11.73
C ASP A 604 -10.05 -24.15 -11.27
N GLU A 605 -9.86 -25.00 -10.25
CA GLU A 605 -10.91 -25.87 -9.70
C GLU A 605 -11.81 -25.17 -8.67
N ALA A 606 -11.40 -23.99 -8.16
CA ALA A 606 -12.15 -23.20 -7.21
C ALA A 606 -12.49 -21.81 -7.78
N LYS A 607 -13.77 -21.42 -7.72
CA LYS A 607 -14.23 -20.07 -8.07
C LYS A 607 -13.66 -19.06 -7.06
N GLU A 608 -12.50 -18.49 -7.39
CA GLU A 608 -11.76 -17.62 -6.48
C GLU A 608 -12.53 -16.36 -6.12
N LYS A 609 -12.33 -15.90 -4.88
CA LYS A 609 -13.02 -14.77 -4.27
C LYS A 609 -12.32 -13.47 -4.70
N LEU A 610 -13.03 -12.52 -5.32
CA LEU A 610 -12.46 -11.21 -5.70
C LEU A 610 -12.87 -10.12 -4.72
N MET A 611 -14.18 -9.89 -4.59
CA MET A 611 -14.73 -8.77 -3.81
C MET A 611 -16.15 -9.09 -3.33
N LEU A 612 -16.48 -8.62 -2.14
CA LEU A 612 -17.73 -8.85 -1.44
C LEU A 612 -18.16 -7.54 -0.75
N ALA A 613 -19.44 -7.18 -0.85
CA ALA A 613 -19.99 -5.97 -0.26
C ALA A 613 -21.21 -6.26 0.62
N PHE A 614 -21.26 -5.62 1.79
CA PHE A 614 -22.35 -5.75 2.76
C PHE A 614 -22.98 -4.40 3.09
N GLY A 615 -24.28 -4.39 3.34
CA GLY A 615 -25.08 -3.20 3.69
C GLY A 615 -26.37 -3.57 4.41
N LYS A 616 -27.29 -2.64 4.65
CA LYS A 616 -28.53 -2.89 5.43
C LYS A 616 -29.74 -3.26 4.59
#